data_AF-A0A140AYG3-F1
#
_entry.id   AF-A0A140AYG3-F1
#
_cell.length_a   1.000
_cell.length_b   1.000
_cell.length_c   1.000
_cell.angle_alpha   90.00
_cell.angle_beta   90.00
_cell.angle_gamma   90.00
#
_symmetry.space_group_name_H-M   'P 1'
#
loop_
_entity.id
_entity.type
_entity.pdbx_description
1 polymer ?
#
loop_
_entity_poly.entity_id
_entity_poly.type
_entity_poly.pdbx_seq_one_letter_code
_entity_poly.pdbx_strand_id
1 'polypeptide(L)'
;TTLANRGAEQADNGPTAEVYSEADAGKNVPLNTLLVGGTYVRADANDNLTVSQLPTKAVTVLFLCNRQPGPGVGCWIAVEVAAQPPLG
;
A
#
# COMPACT_ATOMS: atom_id res chain seq x y z
N THR A 1 5.24 -7.20 21.61
CA THR A 1 4.49 -6.26 20.74
C THR A 1 4.79 -6.60 19.30
N THR A 2 3.80 -7.14 18.60
CA THR A 2 3.89 -7.55 17.19
C THR A 2 3.94 -6.32 16.31
N LEU A 3 4.95 -6.21 15.46
CA LEU A 3 4.98 -5.23 14.36
C LEU A 3 3.91 -5.70 13.36
N ALA A 4 2.90 -4.88 13.12
CA ALA A 4 1.96 -5.12 12.04
C ALA A 4 2.28 -4.13 10.93
N ASN A 5 2.51 -4.64 9.73
CA ASN A 5 2.39 -3.80 8.54
C ASN A 5 0.96 -3.27 8.56
N ARG A 6 0.78 -1.97 8.40
CA ARG A 6 -0.53 -1.39 8.18
C ARG A 6 -0.38 -0.51 6.96
N GLY A 7 -1.40 -0.45 6.11
CA GLY A 7 -1.58 0.66 5.16
C GLY A 7 -1.68 1.99 5.91
N ALA A 8 -2.48 2.94 5.43
CA ALA A 8 -2.81 4.08 6.27
C ALA A 8 -3.39 3.60 7.62
N GLU A 9 -3.28 4.45 8.64
CA GLU A 9 -3.59 4.15 10.05
C GLU A 9 -4.94 3.42 10.27
N GLN A 10 -5.87 3.58 9.32
CA GLN A 10 -7.23 3.03 9.30
C GLN A 10 -7.58 2.25 8.02
N ALA A 11 -6.60 1.80 7.24
CA ALA A 11 -6.86 1.14 5.96
C ALA A 11 -7.82 -0.06 6.13
N ASP A 12 -8.99 0.05 5.51
CA ASP A 12 -9.91 -1.07 5.31
C ASP A 12 -9.34 -2.08 4.31
N ASN A 13 -9.93 -3.28 4.25
CA ASN A 13 -9.60 -4.26 3.24
C ASN A 13 -10.24 -3.90 1.90
N GLY A 14 -9.57 -4.26 0.79
CA GLY A 14 -10.13 -4.17 -0.54
C GLY A 14 -9.34 -3.26 -1.49
N PRO A 15 -9.92 -2.94 -2.66
CA PRO A 15 -9.28 -2.10 -3.67
C PRO A 15 -9.25 -0.61 -3.30
N THR A 16 -10.07 -0.19 -2.33
CA THR A 16 -10.11 1.20 -1.82
C THR A 16 -9.37 1.35 -0.50
N ALA A 17 -8.56 0.36 -0.12
CA ALA A 17 -7.72 0.45 1.06
C ALA A 17 -6.85 1.71 0.99
N GLU A 18 -6.80 2.48 2.07
CA GLU A 18 -5.97 3.67 2.14
C GLU A 18 -4.48 3.27 2.23
N VAL A 19 -3.67 3.80 1.33
CA VAL A 19 -2.23 3.57 1.23
C VAL A 19 -1.50 4.90 1.10
N TYR A 20 -0.17 4.89 1.19
CA TYR A 20 0.62 6.10 1.05
C TYR A 20 1.22 6.21 -0.36
N SER A 21 1.14 7.41 -0.96
CA SER A 21 1.79 7.71 -2.24
C SER A 21 3.24 8.19 -2.07
N GLU A 22 3.60 8.61 -0.86
CA GLU A 22 4.93 9.07 -0.48
C GLU A 22 5.19 8.73 0.99
N ALA A 23 6.44 8.83 1.46
CA ALA A 23 6.80 8.51 2.85
C ALA A 23 6.38 9.62 3.83
N ASP A 24 5.09 9.98 3.79
CA ASP A 24 4.44 11.02 4.57
C ASP A 24 3.10 10.49 5.11
N ALA A 25 3.03 10.35 6.44
CA ALA A 25 1.85 9.80 7.11
C ALA A 25 0.60 10.69 6.98
N GLY A 26 0.73 11.94 6.52
CA GLY A 26 -0.39 12.87 6.28
C GLY A 26 -0.99 12.80 4.88
N LYS A 27 -0.48 11.96 3.99
CA LYS A 27 -0.88 11.90 2.57
C LYS A 27 -1.26 10.48 2.15
N ASN A 28 -2.37 10.01 2.71
CA ASN A 28 -3.01 8.78 2.27
C ASN A 28 -3.87 9.01 1.01
N VAL A 29 -3.92 7.99 0.16
CA VAL A 29 -4.77 7.91 -1.02
C VAL A 29 -5.42 6.53 -1.12
N PRO A 30 -6.59 6.40 -1.76
CA PRO A 30 -7.18 5.08 -2.01
C PRO A 30 -6.31 4.26 -2.98
N LEU A 31 -6.08 2.98 -2.68
CA LEU A 31 -5.21 2.09 -3.47
C LEU A 31 -5.55 2.05 -4.96
N ASN A 32 -6.83 1.98 -5.31
CA ASN A 32 -7.29 1.94 -6.71
C ASN A 32 -6.95 3.19 -7.52
N THR A 33 -6.59 4.30 -6.88
CA THR A 33 -6.11 5.50 -7.57
C THR A 33 -4.68 5.35 -8.08
N LEU A 34 -3.89 4.48 -7.44
CA LEU A 34 -2.50 4.15 -7.80
C LEU A 34 -2.42 2.85 -8.60
N LEU A 35 -3.11 1.80 -8.12
CA LEU A 35 -3.11 0.46 -8.68
C LEU A 35 -4.55 0.00 -8.92
N VAL A 36 -5.06 0.22 -10.13
CA VAL A 36 -6.43 -0.18 -10.53
C VAL A 36 -6.68 -1.69 -10.30
N GLY A 37 -5.67 -2.54 -10.52
CA GLY A 37 -5.73 -3.99 -10.24
C GLY A 37 -5.25 -4.38 -8.84
N GLY A 38 -5.04 -3.41 -7.95
CA GLY A 38 -4.54 -3.64 -6.60
C GLY A 38 -5.67 -4.03 -5.64
N THR A 39 -5.41 -4.98 -4.75
CA THR A 39 -6.27 -5.29 -3.61
C THR A 39 -5.40 -5.56 -2.40
N TYR A 40 -5.68 -4.86 -1.31
CA TYR A 40 -4.95 -5.02 -0.05
C TYR A 40 -5.84 -5.68 1.01
N VAL A 41 -5.30 -6.66 1.73
CA VAL A 41 -5.98 -7.38 2.81
C VAL A 41 -5.06 -7.42 4.02
N ARG A 42 -5.52 -6.86 5.13
CA ARG A 42 -4.90 -6.98 6.43
C ARG A 42 -5.29 -8.32 7.05
N ALA A 43 -4.31 -9.18 7.33
CA ALA A 43 -4.53 -10.44 8.02
C ALA A 43 -3.54 -10.59 9.19
N ASP A 44 -3.96 -10.15 10.38
CA ASP A 44 -3.18 -10.19 11.63
C ASP A 44 -1.71 -9.76 11.49
N ALA A 45 -0.79 -10.73 11.39
CA ALA A 45 0.65 -10.50 11.26
C ALA A 45 1.14 -10.40 9.81
N ASN A 46 0.32 -10.75 8.83
CA ASN A 46 0.66 -10.87 7.42
C ASN A 46 -0.32 -10.10 6.54
N ASP A 47 0.09 -8.92 6.10
CA ASP A 47 -0.66 -8.19 5.07
C ASP A 47 -0.41 -8.77 3.69
N ASN A 48 -1.44 -8.75 2.84
CA ASN A 48 -1.36 -9.19 1.46
C ASN A 48 -1.74 -8.06 0.51
N LEU A 49 -0.85 -7.75 -0.44
CA LEU A 49 -1.17 -6.93 -1.61
C LEU A 49 -1.18 -7.84 -2.83
N THR A 50 -2.33 -7.94 -3.49
CA THR A 50 -2.46 -8.64 -4.77
C THR A 50 -2.59 -7.63 -5.90
N VAL A 51 -1.88 -7.85 -7.00
CA VAL A 51 -1.97 -7.03 -8.23
C VAL A 51 -2.45 -7.93 -9.36
N SER A 52 -3.75 -7.87 -9.67
CA SER A 52 -4.35 -8.68 -10.75
C SER A 52 -4.13 -8.07 -12.14
N GLN A 53 -3.82 -6.78 -12.20
CA GLN A 53 -3.54 -6.06 -13.43
C GLN A 53 -2.38 -5.07 -13.20
N LEU A 54 -1.32 -5.20 -13.99
CA LEU A 54 -0.20 -4.27 -13.96
C LEU A 54 -0.63 -2.87 -14.45
N PRO A 55 -0.15 -1.79 -13.83
CA PRO A 55 -0.44 -0.42 -14.23
C PRO A 55 0.14 -0.09 -15.62
N THR A 56 -0.32 0.98 -16.26
CA THR A 56 0.21 1.43 -17.56
C THR A 56 1.59 2.08 -17.47
N LYS A 57 1.94 2.58 -16.28
CA LYS A 57 3.26 3.13 -15.91
C LYS A 57 3.69 2.50 -14.59
N ALA A 58 4.98 2.48 -14.30
CA ALA A 58 5.45 2.01 -13.00
C ALA A 58 4.86 2.91 -11.90
N VAL A 59 4.41 2.27 -10.82
CA VAL A 59 3.76 2.95 -9.69
C VAL A 59 4.38 2.44 -8.40
N THR A 60 4.65 3.35 -7.47
CA THR A 60 5.11 3.01 -6.13
C THR A 60 3.97 3.21 -5.15
N VAL A 61 3.71 2.19 -4.32
CA VAL A 61 2.78 2.25 -3.20
C VAL A 61 3.57 2.06 -1.91
N LEU A 62 3.30 2.87 -0.90
CA LEU A 62 3.99 2.82 0.38
C LEU A 62 3.07 2.35 1.50
N PHE A 63 3.65 1.57 2.40
CA PHE A 63 3.03 1.08 3.63
C PHE A 63 3.92 1.48 4.81
N LEU A 64 3.31 1.71 5.97
CA LEU A 64 4.00 2.15 7.17
C LEU A 64 3.86 1.11 8.27
N CYS A 65 4.97 0.52 8.68
CA CYS A 65 5.03 -0.43 9.78
C CYS A 65 5.45 0.30 11.07
N ASN A 66 4.47 0.59 11.91
CA ASN A 66 4.65 1.28 13.19
C ASN A 66 4.20 0.42 14.37
N ARG A 67 4.88 0.55 15.51
CA ARG A 67 4.47 -0.10 16.77
C ARG A 67 3.22 0.53 17.39
N GLN A 68 2.95 1.80 17.09
CA GLN A 68 1.76 2.54 17.54
C GLN A 68 1.18 3.36 16.38
N PRO A 69 -0.16 3.53 16.33
CA PRO A 69 -0.82 4.49 15.45
C PRO A 69 -0.30 5.92 15.73
N GLY A 70 -0.01 6.70 14.69
CA GLY A 70 0.31 8.12 14.77
C GLY A 70 1.47 8.56 13.85
N PRO A 71 1.69 9.88 13.69
CA PRO A 71 2.85 10.41 12.96
C PRO A 71 4.13 10.06 13.74
N GLY A 72 4.95 9.19 13.17
CA GLY A 72 6.12 8.66 13.89
C GLY A 72 7.16 8.03 12.98
N VAL A 73 8.36 7.87 13.54
CA VAL A 73 9.48 7.13 12.96
C VAL A 73 9.08 5.64 12.92
N GLY A 74 8.83 5.13 11.73
CA GLY A 74 8.67 3.70 11.53
C GLY A 74 9.18 3.23 10.20
N CYS A 75 9.01 1.93 9.96
CA CYS A 75 9.59 1.28 8.81
C CYS A 75 8.67 1.47 7.61
N TRP A 76 9.14 2.23 6.62
CA TRP A 76 8.46 2.39 5.35
C TRP A 76 8.76 1.22 4.43
N ILE A 77 7.72 0.65 3.84
CA ILE A 77 7.82 -0.39 2.83
C ILE A 77 7.35 0.21 1.51
N ALA A 78 8.28 0.39 0.58
CA ALA A 78 7.97 0.82 -0.78
C ALA A 78 7.81 -0.41 -1.68
N VAL A 79 6.62 -0.58 -2.25
CA VAL A 79 6.32 -1.60 -3.25
C VAL A 79 6.25 -0.93 -4.61
N GLU A 80 7.26 -1.17 -5.44
CA GLU A 80 7.26 -0.72 -6.83
C GLU A 80 6.60 -1.79 -7.71
N VAL A 81 5.53 -1.39 -8.41
CA VAL A 81 4.82 -2.25 -9.36
C VAL A 81 5.19 -1.81 -10.76
N ALA A 82 5.79 -2.73 -11.51
CA ALA A 82 6.21 -2.48 -12.89
C ALA A 82 5.02 -2.19 -13.81
N ALA A 83 5.28 -1.45 -14.89
CA ALA A 83 4.30 -1.24 -15.94
C ALA A 83 3.97 -2.54 -16.69
N GLN A 84 2.76 -2.63 -17.22
CA GLN A 84 2.37 -3.68 -18.15
C GLN A 84 3.27 -3.64 -19.40
N PRO A 85 3.70 -4.79 -19.94
CA PRO A 85 4.43 -4.84 -21.20
C PRO A 85 3.60 -4.21 -22.33
N PRO A 86 4.23 -3.56 -23.32
CA PRO A 86 3.52 -3.11 -24.52
C PRO A 86 2.84 -4.30 -25.19
N LEU A 87 1.58 -4.14 -25.58
CA LEU A 87 0.94 -5.06 -26.51
C LEU A 87 1.60 -4.82 -27.88
N GLY A 88 2.31 -5.83 -28.38
CA GLY A 88 3.09 -5.77 -29.63
C GLY A 88 2.24 -5.57 -30.89
#